data_AF-A0A832UDG3-F1
#
_entry.id   AF-A0A832UDG3-F1
#
_cell.length_a   1.000
_cell.length_b   1.000
_cell.length_c   1.000
_cell.angle_alpha   90.00
_cell.angle_beta   90.00
_cell.angle_gamma   90.00
#
_symmetry.space_group_name_H-M   'P 1'
#
loop_
_entity.id
_entity.type
_entity.pdbx_description
1 polymer ?
#
loop_
_entity_poly.entity_id
_entity_poly.type
_entity_poly.pdbx_seq_one_letter_code
_entity_poly.pdbx_strand_id
1 'polypeptide(L)'
;MKSRILIFLLLFSIFIGTASAIPPLPAEFYGGVTIDGIGAPPGTVITAKVDFNERGSFTLTEYGAYGETGIAGSRLIVQATEDDMASGNPIVTFWIDNLKADQEVPFESGTTKELDLTFSGTGDPDDQTPVASGESSFAPPGIQVSEVGNEQQITINLQETNAIVTTEGNNILMQNVGNGWEQIIVRTNGTPTDGAQSITGLVAGITATTTPLTASIDSTVGTAHSEIEIDLGRMPPSDAKISSTITKEPDANAQSGFILTAQQSGKGILDVAYVLNIQKTNVANAGDGGLIQSAKIRMVVSPAWVTAMGGVDRVVIMRRADDGSTTSLTTTMIGTNNVGDFIFEANSPGGLSSFALIGLSVPGGGGNSGGGGGSSSTPSSGFVYETQPVTPIPTEPVSSQAPVAEQTSEEVSPGLPEQTASPTQPAEPTPKTNLPVSPLIPIMALGLLYLVRRR
;
A
#
# COMPACT_ATOMS: atom_id res chain seq x y z
N MET A 1 36.77 60.96 22.47
CA MET A 1 37.40 59.63 22.25
C MET A 1 36.51 58.41 22.59
N LYS A 2 35.27 58.58 23.09
CA LYS A 2 34.39 57.45 23.47
C LYS A 2 33.37 57.01 22.40
N SER A 3 33.25 57.72 21.29
CA SER A 3 32.23 57.45 20.25
C SER A 3 32.75 56.76 18.98
N ARG A 4 34.04 56.43 18.91
CA ARG A 4 34.65 55.71 17.76
C ARG A 4 35.00 54.24 18.03
N ILE A 5 34.90 53.80 19.29
CA ILE A 5 35.15 52.41 19.70
C ILE A 5 33.86 51.58 19.71
N LEU A 6 32.68 52.21 19.73
CA LEU A 6 31.40 51.50 19.78
C LEU A 6 30.90 51.04 18.39
N ILE A 7 31.44 51.59 17.30
CA ILE A 7 31.10 51.20 15.92
C ILE A 7 31.93 50.00 15.43
N PHE A 8 33.09 49.74 16.04
CA PHE A 8 33.89 48.55 15.72
C PHE A 8 33.43 47.28 16.48
N LEU A 9 32.57 47.43 17.48
CA LEU A 9 32.00 46.32 18.26
C LEU A 9 30.60 45.91 17.78
N LEU A 10 30.00 46.66 16.85
CA LEU A 10 28.71 46.35 16.21
C LEU A 10 28.85 45.70 14.82
N LEU A 11 30.07 45.40 14.37
CA LEU A 11 30.35 44.81 13.05
C LEU A 11 30.94 43.40 13.12
N PHE A 12 30.79 42.71 14.27
CA PHE A 12 31.30 41.35 14.48
C PHE A 12 30.20 40.39 14.96
N SER A 13 28.96 40.63 14.57
CA SER A 13 27.87 39.66 14.74
C SER A 13 27.19 39.43 13.40
N ILE A 14 27.01 38.15 13.10
CA ILE A 14 26.38 37.58 11.90
C ILE A 14 27.38 37.30 10.77
N PHE A 15 28.28 36.36 11.07
CA PHE A 15 28.55 35.28 10.12
C PHE A 15 28.31 33.98 10.88
N ILE A 16 27.03 33.64 11.10
CA ILE A 16 26.68 32.25 11.36
C ILE A 16 26.80 31.61 9.99
N GLY A 17 27.98 31.10 9.67
CA GLY A 17 28.12 30.20 8.55
C GLY A 17 27.15 29.05 8.79
N THR A 18 26.21 28.86 7.89
CA THR A 18 25.50 27.59 7.79
C THR A 18 26.60 26.54 7.61
N ALA A 19 26.86 25.75 8.65
CA ALA A 19 27.65 24.55 8.49
C ALA A 19 26.91 23.73 7.41
N SER A 20 27.46 23.67 6.21
CA SER A 20 27.02 22.67 5.24
C SER A 20 27.55 21.36 5.80
N ALA A 21 26.73 20.66 6.57
CA ALA A 21 27.05 19.31 7.00
C ALA A 21 27.25 18.46 5.75
N ILE A 22 28.37 17.73 5.71
CA ILE A 22 28.65 16.79 4.64
C ILE A 22 27.78 15.56 4.93
N PRO A 23 26.88 15.14 4.01
CA PRO A 23 26.03 13.98 4.25
C PRO A 23 26.91 12.72 4.44
N PRO A 24 26.45 11.74 5.25
CA PRO A 24 27.15 10.48 5.43
C PRO A 24 27.44 9.81 4.09
N LEU A 25 28.60 9.15 3.95
CA LEU A 25 28.88 8.36 2.75
C LEU A 25 27.84 7.22 2.65
N PRO A 26 27.30 6.95 1.44
CA PRO A 26 26.33 5.88 1.26
C PRO A 26 26.92 4.51 1.59
N ALA A 27 26.03 3.58 1.94
CA ALA A 27 26.34 2.16 2.07
C ALA A 27 25.75 1.40 0.86
N GLU A 28 26.41 0.34 0.42
CA GLU A 28 26.01 -0.44 -0.75
C GLU A 28 25.76 -1.90 -0.40
N PHE A 29 24.70 -2.48 -0.93
CA PHE A 29 24.32 -3.88 -0.70
C PHE A 29 24.11 -4.64 -2.01
N TYR A 30 24.42 -5.94 -1.97
CA TYR A 30 24.15 -6.90 -3.03
C TYR A 30 24.03 -8.32 -2.46
N GLY A 31 23.43 -9.25 -3.19
CA GLY A 31 23.33 -10.65 -2.75
C GLY A 31 22.15 -11.39 -3.38
N GLY A 32 21.82 -12.54 -2.81
CA GLY A 32 20.63 -13.29 -3.14
C GLY A 32 19.37 -12.67 -2.53
N VAL A 33 18.23 -12.87 -3.18
CA VAL A 33 16.92 -12.49 -2.64
C VAL A 33 15.91 -13.61 -2.86
N THR A 34 15.34 -14.11 -1.77
CA THR A 34 14.35 -15.19 -1.82
C THR A 34 13.05 -14.79 -1.12
N ILE A 35 11.93 -15.19 -1.70
CA ILE A 35 10.59 -15.10 -1.14
C ILE A 35 10.13 -16.56 -0.94
N ASP A 36 9.93 -16.97 0.31
CA ASP A 36 9.58 -18.35 0.72
C ASP A 36 10.55 -19.41 0.21
N GLY A 37 11.84 -19.06 0.18
CA GLY A 37 12.91 -19.93 -0.30
C GLY A 37 13.00 -20.04 -1.83
N ILE A 38 12.15 -19.32 -2.58
CA ILE A 38 12.20 -19.22 -4.04
C ILE A 38 12.87 -17.89 -4.43
N GLY A 39 13.76 -17.90 -5.42
CA GLY A 39 14.40 -16.66 -5.89
C GLY A 39 13.37 -15.65 -6.41
N ALA A 40 13.43 -14.40 -5.93
CA ALA A 40 12.48 -13.36 -6.33
C ALA A 40 12.61 -13.03 -7.84
N PRO A 41 11.50 -12.79 -8.57
CA PRO A 41 11.54 -12.56 -10.01
C PRO A 41 12.12 -11.20 -10.40
N PRO A 42 12.65 -11.04 -11.63
CA PRO A 42 12.97 -9.74 -12.21
C PRO A 42 11.77 -8.79 -12.14
N GLY A 43 12.03 -7.52 -11.86
CA GLY A 43 11.00 -6.49 -11.62
C GLY A 43 10.64 -6.30 -10.15
N THR A 44 11.04 -7.22 -9.25
CA THR A 44 10.90 -7.05 -7.80
C THR A 44 11.66 -5.81 -7.33
N VAL A 45 11.05 -4.97 -6.49
CA VAL A 45 11.68 -3.75 -5.94
C VAL A 45 12.03 -3.96 -4.48
N ILE A 46 13.32 -3.89 -4.16
CA ILE A 46 13.82 -3.87 -2.78
C ILE A 46 13.97 -2.42 -2.35
N THR A 47 13.34 -2.06 -1.24
CA THR A 47 13.43 -0.75 -0.60
C THR A 47 14.23 -0.86 0.69
N ALA A 48 15.29 -0.06 0.81
CA ALA A 48 16.07 0.07 2.04
C ALA A 48 15.59 1.29 2.83
N LYS A 49 15.30 1.07 4.11
CA LYS A 49 14.88 2.12 5.04
C LYS A 49 15.87 2.25 6.18
N VAL A 50 16.19 3.49 6.55
CA VAL A 50 16.91 3.81 7.78
C VAL A 50 15.93 4.45 8.75
N ASP A 51 15.71 3.83 9.91
CA ASP A 51 14.75 4.28 10.92
C ASP A 51 13.37 4.64 10.31
N PHE A 52 12.87 3.76 9.43
CA PHE A 52 11.61 3.85 8.66
C PHE A 52 11.57 4.84 7.48
N ASN A 53 12.57 5.69 7.30
CA ASN A 53 12.68 6.57 6.13
C ASN A 53 13.29 5.81 4.95
N GLU A 54 12.69 5.90 3.76
CA GLU A 54 13.29 5.33 2.56
C GLU A 54 14.58 6.06 2.18
N ARG A 55 15.68 5.29 2.07
CA ARG A 55 17.03 5.80 1.77
C ARG A 55 17.69 5.09 0.59
N GLY A 56 17.03 4.12 -0.02
CA GLY A 56 17.52 3.40 -1.18
C GLY A 56 16.47 2.49 -1.79
N SER A 57 16.57 2.25 -3.10
CA SER A 57 15.71 1.30 -3.81
C SER A 57 16.52 0.59 -4.91
N PHE A 58 16.16 -0.67 -5.20
CA PHE A 58 16.79 -1.47 -6.24
C PHE A 58 15.75 -2.37 -6.91
N THR A 59 15.71 -2.36 -8.24
CA THR A 59 14.85 -3.26 -9.02
C THR A 59 15.65 -4.44 -9.55
N LEU A 60 15.20 -5.66 -9.27
CA LEU A 60 15.83 -6.88 -9.76
C LEU A 60 15.76 -6.95 -11.29
N THR A 61 16.86 -7.34 -11.91
CA THR A 61 16.94 -7.63 -13.35
C THR A 61 17.09 -9.13 -13.63
N GLU A 62 17.49 -9.91 -12.62
CA GLU A 62 17.69 -11.35 -12.69
C GLU A 62 16.95 -12.04 -11.55
N TYR A 63 16.64 -13.33 -11.74
CA TYR A 63 15.96 -14.12 -10.72
C TYR A 63 16.85 -14.33 -9.50
N GLY A 64 16.32 -13.99 -8.33
CA GLY A 64 16.89 -14.31 -7.04
C GLY A 64 18.18 -13.58 -6.69
N ALA A 65 18.54 -12.53 -7.43
CA ALA A 65 19.76 -11.76 -7.21
C ALA A 65 19.50 -10.25 -7.29
N TYR A 66 20.01 -9.51 -6.31
CA TYR A 66 20.00 -8.06 -6.32
C TYR A 66 21.43 -7.52 -6.26
N GLY A 67 21.73 -6.59 -7.16
CA GLY A 67 23.07 -6.10 -7.41
C GLY A 67 24.02 -7.12 -8.07
N GLU A 68 25.14 -6.63 -8.56
CA GLU A 68 26.12 -7.43 -9.32
C GLU A 68 27.45 -7.58 -8.56
N THR A 69 28.14 -8.70 -8.78
CA THR A 69 29.51 -8.89 -8.28
C THR A 69 30.51 -8.10 -9.14
N GLY A 70 31.37 -7.29 -8.53
CA GLY A 70 32.40 -6.50 -9.24
C GLY A 70 32.47 -5.03 -8.82
N ILE A 71 33.48 -4.31 -9.32
CA ILE A 71 33.74 -2.89 -8.98
C ILE A 71 32.86 -1.88 -9.74
N ALA A 72 32.12 -2.34 -10.76
CA ALA A 72 31.25 -1.52 -11.59
C ALA A 72 29.82 -2.07 -11.66
N GLY A 73 29.50 -3.05 -10.81
CA GLY A 73 28.19 -3.68 -10.76
C GLY A 73 27.16 -2.76 -10.14
N SER A 74 25.91 -2.82 -10.61
CA SER A 74 24.79 -2.13 -9.98
C SER A 74 24.63 -2.63 -8.53
N ARG A 75 24.32 -1.74 -7.58
CA ARG A 75 24.10 -2.10 -6.16
C ARG A 75 22.92 -1.34 -5.58
N LEU A 76 22.33 -1.88 -4.51
CA LEU A 76 21.38 -1.13 -3.70
C LEU A 76 22.15 -0.10 -2.87
N ILE A 77 22.01 1.17 -3.22
CA ILE A 77 22.66 2.29 -2.53
C ILE A 77 21.73 2.83 -1.46
N VAL A 78 22.20 2.87 -0.22
CA VAL A 78 21.49 3.42 0.94
C VAL A 78 22.17 4.72 1.35
N GLN A 79 21.49 5.83 1.12
CA GLN A 79 21.98 7.17 1.41
C GLN A 79 21.32 7.73 2.67
N ALA A 80 21.95 7.53 3.82
CA ALA A 80 21.50 8.14 5.07
C ALA A 80 21.68 9.67 5.05
N THR A 81 20.89 10.35 5.87
CA THR A 81 20.94 11.79 6.15
C THR A 81 21.51 12.05 7.54
N GLU A 82 21.82 13.30 7.85
CA GLU A 82 22.28 13.69 9.19
C GLU A 82 21.23 13.38 10.27
N ASP A 83 19.95 13.57 9.95
CA ASP A 83 18.84 13.27 10.87
C ASP A 83 18.76 11.77 11.19
N ASP A 84 19.04 10.90 10.22
CA ASP A 84 19.09 9.45 10.46
C ASP A 84 20.27 9.07 11.38
N MET A 85 21.37 9.83 11.33
CA MET A 85 22.53 9.61 12.19
C MET A 85 22.31 10.14 13.63
N ALA A 86 21.29 10.97 13.86
CA ALA A 86 21.00 11.56 15.16
C ALA A 86 20.66 10.49 16.22
N SER A 87 20.16 9.32 15.79
CA SER A 87 19.88 8.16 16.66
C SER A 87 21.14 7.45 17.17
N GLY A 88 22.31 7.74 16.58
CA GLY A 88 23.63 7.24 16.98
C GLY A 88 23.96 5.82 16.50
N ASN A 89 22.97 4.95 16.31
CA ASN A 89 23.12 3.60 15.76
C ASN A 89 22.00 3.30 14.74
N PRO A 90 21.95 3.99 13.60
CA PRO A 90 20.90 3.77 12.59
C PRO A 90 20.90 2.35 12.06
N ILE A 91 19.71 1.75 11.93
CA ILE A 91 19.53 0.40 11.39
C ILE A 91 18.94 0.48 9.98
N VAL A 92 19.56 -0.25 9.06
CA VAL A 92 19.03 -0.50 7.71
C VAL A 92 18.11 -1.72 7.74
N THR A 93 16.89 -1.53 7.26
CA THR A 93 15.91 -2.60 7.05
C THR A 93 15.56 -2.69 5.57
N PHE A 94 15.31 -3.91 5.08
CA PHE A 94 15.03 -4.17 3.66
C PHE A 94 13.59 -4.65 3.48
N TRP A 95 12.94 -4.21 2.41
CA TRP A 95 11.51 -4.40 2.20
C TRP A 95 11.22 -4.73 0.74
N ILE A 96 10.30 -5.65 0.49
CA ILE A 96 9.58 -5.77 -0.78
C ILE A 96 8.14 -5.39 -0.47
N ASP A 97 7.67 -4.28 -1.03
CA ASP A 97 6.42 -3.66 -0.63
C ASP A 97 6.33 -3.49 0.92
N ASN A 98 5.47 -4.28 1.58
CA ASN A 98 5.28 -4.28 3.03
C ASN A 98 5.93 -5.48 3.76
N LEU A 99 6.59 -6.37 3.02
CA LEU A 99 7.27 -7.54 3.58
C LEU A 99 8.70 -7.16 3.95
N LYS A 100 8.99 -7.07 5.25
CA LYS A 100 10.35 -6.87 5.76
C LYS A 100 11.16 -8.15 5.56
N ALA A 101 12.41 -8.02 5.12
CA ALA A 101 13.35 -9.13 5.11
C ALA A 101 13.67 -9.58 6.55
N ASP A 102 14.08 -10.84 6.70
CA ASP A 102 14.55 -11.36 7.98
C ASP A 102 15.86 -10.69 8.43
N GLN A 103 16.62 -10.11 7.48
CA GLN A 103 17.88 -9.43 7.73
C GLN A 103 17.70 -7.93 7.97
N GLU A 104 18.40 -7.43 8.97
CA GLU A 104 18.63 -6.01 9.23
C GLU A 104 20.09 -5.82 9.66
N VAL A 105 20.65 -4.65 9.33
CA VAL A 105 22.07 -4.38 9.57
C VAL A 105 22.27 -2.96 10.07
N PRO A 106 23.25 -2.70 10.95
CA PRO A 106 23.63 -1.33 11.28
C PRO A 106 24.14 -0.61 10.02
N PHE A 107 23.76 0.66 9.87
CA PHE A 107 24.26 1.50 8.80
C PHE A 107 25.73 1.87 9.07
N GLU A 108 26.61 1.51 8.13
CA GLU A 108 28.04 1.82 8.17
C GLU A 108 28.43 2.60 6.92
N SER A 109 28.77 3.87 7.10
CA SER A 109 29.07 4.79 5.99
C SER A 109 30.24 4.31 5.13
N GLY A 110 30.06 4.34 3.81
CA GLY A 110 31.10 4.02 2.82
C GLY A 110 31.45 2.54 2.72
N THR A 111 30.57 1.66 3.20
CA THR A 111 30.77 0.20 3.12
C THR A 111 30.02 -0.41 1.94
N THR A 112 30.57 -1.50 1.40
CA THR A 112 29.90 -2.38 0.46
C THR A 112 29.79 -3.76 1.12
N LYS A 113 28.59 -4.33 1.19
CA LYS A 113 28.32 -5.60 1.88
C LYS A 113 27.53 -6.56 1.00
N GLU A 114 27.94 -7.82 1.01
CA GLU A 114 27.14 -8.92 0.50
C GLU A 114 26.17 -9.35 1.60
N LEU A 115 24.88 -9.41 1.27
CA LEU A 115 23.82 -9.74 2.21
C LEU A 115 22.70 -10.48 1.47
N ASP A 116 22.50 -11.76 1.77
CA ASP A 116 21.35 -12.47 1.25
C ASP A 116 20.09 -12.05 2.00
N LEU A 117 19.04 -11.70 1.25
CA LEU A 117 17.76 -11.28 1.78
C LEU A 117 16.74 -12.43 1.67
N THR A 118 16.17 -12.82 2.80
CA THR A 118 15.08 -13.78 2.87
C THR A 118 13.81 -13.07 3.31
N PHE A 119 12.75 -13.32 2.57
CA PHE A 119 11.41 -12.85 2.84
C PHE A 119 10.54 -14.10 2.98
N SER A 120 9.83 -14.26 4.10
CA SER A 120 8.93 -15.41 4.29
C SER A 120 7.47 -14.92 4.30
N GLY A 121 6.68 -15.31 3.29
CA GLY A 121 5.25 -15.08 3.18
C GLY A 121 4.54 -16.37 2.74
N THR A 122 4.03 -17.18 3.67
CA THR A 122 3.34 -18.46 3.34
C THR A 122 1.97 -18.31 2.64
N GLY A 123 1.84 -17.46 1.63
CA GLY A 123 0.69 -17.36 0.73
C GLY A 123 1.15 -17.46 -0.72
N ASP A 124 0.33 -18.05 -1.57
CA ASP A 124 0.54 -18.04 -3.02
C ASP A 124 0.80 -16.59 -3.48
N PRO A 125 1.90 -16.29 -4.19
CA PRO A 125 2.23 -14.93 -4.63
C PRO A 125 1.13 -14.27 -5.46
N ASP A 126 0.22 -15.04 -6.08
CA ASP A 126 -0.95 -14.48 -6.78
C ASP A 126 -2.05 -13.96 -5.82
N ASP A 127 -2.17 -14.49 -4.60
CA ASP A 127 -3.27 -14.17 -3.64
C ASP A 127 -2.98 -12.95 -2.74
N GLN A 128 -1.75 -12.44 -2.74
CA GLN A 128 -1.35 -11.18 -2.09
C GLN A 128 -1.43 -9.97 -3.05
N THR A 129 -1.73 -10.19 -4.33
CA THR A 129 -1.85 -9.08 -5.29
C THR A 129 -3.08 -8.23 -4.95
N PRO A 130 -2.96 -6.89 -4.89
CA PRO A 130 -4.11 -6.02 -4.73
C PRO A 130 -5.13 -6.22 -5.85
N VAL A 131 -6.35 -6.64 -5.51
CA VAL A 131 -7.48 -6.72 -6.45
C VAL A 131 -8.16 -5.37 -6.66
N ALA A 132 -7.88 -4.40 -5.78
CA ALA A 132 -8.16 -2.98 -5.99
C ALA A 132 -7.20 -2.11 -5.18
N SER A 133 -7.00 -0.89 -5.63
CA SER A 133 -6.25 0.14 -4.92
C SER A 133 -6.92 1.50 -5.05
N GLY A 134 -6.73 2.35 -4.04
CA GLY A 134 -7.22 3.71 -4.00
C GLY A 134 -6.28 4.60 -3.20
N GLU A 135 -6.30 5.89 -3.49
CA GLU A 135 -5.52 6.90 -2.76
C GLU A 135 -6.45 8.04 -2.35
N SER A 136 -6.30 8.51 -1.11
CA SER A 136 -6.95 9.70 -0.57
C SER A 136 -5.90 10.72 -0.16
N SER A 137 -5.93 11.90 -0.80
CA SER A 137 -4.93 12.97 -0.58
C SER A 137 -5.54 14.13 0.19
N PHE A 138 -4.79 14.70 1.14
CA PHE A 138 -5.22 15.86 1.92
C PHE A 138 -4.95 17.22 1.23
N ALA A 139 -4.81 17.23 -0.10
CA ALA A 139 -4.75 18.43 -0.94
C ALA A 139 -5.94 18.59 -1.92
N PRO A 140 -7.20 18.56 -1.45
CA PRO A 140 -8.33 18.81 -2.32
C PRO A 140 -8.33 20.26 -2.85
N PRO A 141 -8.73 20.49 -4.12
CA PRO A 141 -8.80 21.82 -4.73
C PRO A 141 -9.61 22.82 -3.90
N GLY A 142 -9.14 24.07 -3.87
CA GLY A 142 -9.79 25.17 -3.18
C GLY A 142 -9.71 25.13 -1.65
N ILE A 143 -9.06 24.13 -1.04
CA ILE A 143 -8.83 24.11 0.41
C ILE A 143 -7.44 24.67 0.73
N GLN A 144 -7.39 25.65 1.61
CA GLN A 144 -6.17 26.25 2.12
C GLN A 144 -6.14 26.20 3.64
N VAL A 145 -4.97 25.98 4.20
CA VAL A 145 -4.75 25.88 5.65
C VAL A 145 -3.68 26.89 6.04
N SER A 146 -3.92 27.62 7.14
CA SER A 146 -2.95 28.55 7.73
C SER A 146 -2.99 28.47 9.25
N GLU A 147 -1.97 28.98 9.93
CA GLU A 147 -1.94 29.07 11.39
C GLU A 147 -2.31 30.48 11.83
N VAL A 148 -3.27 30.60 12.75
CA VAL A 148 -3.67 31.86 13.37
C VAL A 148 -3.47 31.73 14.87
N GLY A 149 -2.34 32.26 15.37
CA GLY A 149 -1.93 32.03 16.75
C GLY A 149 -1.57 30.56 16.99
N ASN A 150 -2.29 29.89 17.90
CA ASN A 150 -2.11 28.47 18.22
C ASN A 150 -3.16 27.56 17.57
N GLU A 151 -4.02 28.11 16.71
CA GLU A 151 -5.12 27.39 16.08
C GLU A 151 -4.92 27.33 14.56
N GLN A 152 -5.38 26.23 13.97
CA GLN A 152 -5.41 26.06 12.54
C GLN A 152 -6.64 26.78 11.98
N GLN A 153 -6.46 27.62 10.96
CA GLN A 153 -7.56 28.18 10.17
C GLN A 153 -7.64 27.46 8.83
N ILE A 154 -8.85 27.05 8.46
CA ILE A 154 -9.16 26.53 7.13
C ILE A 154 -9.92 27.60 6.34
N THR A 155 -9.56 27.75 5.07
CA THR A 155 -10.23 28.61 4.10
C THR A 155 -10.58 27.77 2.88
N ILE A 156 -11.86 27.75 2.53
CA ILE A 156 -12.38 27.02 1.38
C ILE A 156 -12.80 28.04 0.33
N ASN A 157 -12.13 28.03 -0.82
CA ASN A 157 -12.49 28.84 -1.98
C ASN A 157 -13.58 28.13 -2.79
N LEU A 158 -14.78 28.71 -2.81
CA LEU A 158 -15.97 28.14 -3.44
C LEU A 158 -15.91 28.14 -4.98
N GLN A 159 -14.93 28.83 -5.58
CA GLN A 159 -14.73 28.85 -7.03
C GLN A 159 -13.68 27.82 -7.50
N GLU A 160 -12.84 27.32 -6.58
CA GLU A 160 -11.77 26.38 -6.89
C GLU A 160 -12.06 24.96 -6.38
N THR A 161 -12.94 24.83 -5.40
CA THR A 161 -13.35 23.52 -4.88
C THR A 161 -14.36 22.85 -5.81
N ASN A 162 -14.25 21.52 -5.92
CA ASN A 162 -15.25 20.69 -6.60
C ASN A 162 -16.38 20.27 -5.65
N ALA A 163 -16.19 20.48 -4.35
CA ALA A 163 -17.13 20.03 -3.34
C ALA A 163 -18.42 20.86 -3.34
N ILE A 164 -19.53 20.21 -3.01
CA ILE A 164 -20.75 20.90 -2.58
C ILE A 164 -20.53 21.28 -1.12
N VAL A 165 -20.40 22.58 -0.85
CA VAL A 165 -20.10 23.10 0.50
C VAL A 165 -21.34 23.70 1.12
N THR A 166 -21.63 23.32 2.35
CA THR A 166 -22.72 23.87 3.17
C THR A 166 -22.25 24.13 4.59
N THR A 167 -22.86 25.10 5.28
CA THR A 167 -22.59 25.40 6.69
C THR A 167 -23.77 25.00 7.54
N GLU A 168 -23.52 24.25 8.62
CA GLU A 168 -24.54 23.86 9.60
C GLU A 168 -24.02 24.10 11.02
N GLY A 169 -24.46 25.20 11.64
CA GLY A 169 -23.99 25.60 12.97
C GLY A 169 -22.47 25.85 12.98
N ASN A 170 -21.72 24.98 13.65
CA ASN A 170 -20.24 25.05 13.72
C ASN A 170 -19.58 24.04 12.78
N ASN A 171 -20.30 23.49 11.81
CA ASN A 171 -19.77 22.53 10.86
C ASN A 171 -19.74 23.15 9.46
N ILE A 172 -18.66 22.89 8.74
CA ILE A 172 -18.59 23.08 7.29
C ILE A 172 -18.62 21.68 6.68
N LEU A 173 -19.70 21.36 5.98
CA LEU A 173 -19.90 20.07 5.32
C LEU A 173 -19.50 20.21 3.86
N MET A 174 -18.59 19.36 3.41
CA MET A 174 -18.10 19.29 2.05
C MET A 174 -18.42 17.90 1.49
N GLN A 175 -19.27 17.82 0.46
CA GLN A 175 -19.63 16.57 -0.22
C GLN A 175 -19.04 16.53 -1.62
N ASN A 176 -18.79 15.33 -2.17
CA ASN A 176 -18.12 15.13 -3.47
C ASN A 176 -16.77 15.85 -3.55
N VAL A 177 -15.96 15.74 -2.50
CA VAL A 177 -14.70 16.50 -2.36
C VAL A 177 -13.68 16.12 -3.45
N GLY A 178 -13.68 14.86 -3.87
CA GLY A 178 -12.69 14.30 -4.79
C GLY A 178 -11.36 14.00 -4.09
N ASN A 179 -10.33 13.67 -4.87
CA ASN A 179 -9.01 13.24 -4.34
C ASN A 179 -9.11 12.07 -3.36
N GLY A 180 -10.03 11.13 -3.64
CA GLY A 180 -10.31 9.98 -2.78
C GLY A 180 -11.25 10.27 -1.60
N TRP A 181 -11.73 11.50 -1.44
CA TRP A 181 -12.70 11.87 -0.40
C TRP A 181 -14.10 12.04 -0.97
N GLU A 182 -15.06 11.31 -0.39
CA GLU A 182 -16.48 11.52 -0.65
C GLU A 182 -16.99 12.70 0.17
N GLN A 183 -16.59 12.77 1.44
CA GLN A 183 -17.05 13.81 2.36
C GLN A 183 -15.92 14.27 3.28
N ILE A 184 -15.87 15.57 3.54
CA ILE A 184 -15.08 16.14 4.64
C ILE A 184 -16.00 17.05 5.46
N ILE A 185 -16.03 16.83 6.77
CA ILE A 185 -16.72 17.68 7.73
C ILE A 185 -15.66 18.38 8.57
N VAL A 186 -15.61 19.70 8.47
CA VAL A 186 -14.79 20.55 9.33
C VAL A 186 -15.64 20.98 10.51
N ARG A 187 -15.26 20.56 11.71
CA ARG A 187 -15.80 21.10 12.96
C ARG A 187 -15.00 22.34 13.33
N THR A 188 -15.66 23.48 13.54
CA THR A 188 -14.99 24.76 13.81
C THR A 188 -15.19 25.26 15.24
N ASN A 189 -14.20 25.99 15.76
CA ASN A 189 -14.30 26.76 16.99
C ASN A 189 -15.16 28.00 16.73
N GLY A 190 -16.44 27.92 17.08
CA GLY A 190 -17.43 28.94 16.77
C GLY A 190 -17.99 28.80 15.35
N THR A 191 -18.90 29.71 15.00
CA THR A 191 -19.57 29.70 13.70
C THR A 191 -18.59 30.13 12.59
N PRO A 192 -18.50 29.37 11.48
CA PRO A 192 -17.64 29.75 10.37
C PRO A 192 -18.11 31.05 9.71
N THR A 193 -17.17 31.81 9.18
CA THR A 193 -17.47 33.00 8.37
C THR A 193 -17.87 32.53 6.98
N ASP A 194 -19.14 32.68 6.66
CA ASP A 194 -19.72 32.33 5.36
C ASP A 194 -19.71 33.54 4.43
N GLY A 195 -18.72 33.58 3.53
CA GLY A 195 -18.57 34.64 2.53
C GLY A 195 -18.99 34.16 1.14
N ALA A 196 -19.34 35.11 0.26
CA ALA A 196 -19.83 34.80 -1.08
C ALA A 196 -18.84 34.01 -1.97
N GLN A 197 -17.54 34.06 -1.68
CA GLN A 197 -16.50 33.37 -2.44
C GLN A 197 -15.69 32.38 -1.61
N SER A 198 -15.75 32.50 -0.28
CA SER A 198 -15.00 31.62 0.59
C SER A 198 -15.70 31.43 1.94
N ILE A 199 -15.53 30.24 2.49
CA ILE A 199 -15.91 29.91 3.86
C ILE A 199 -14.64 29.74 4.67
N THR A 200 -14.58 30.36 5.85
CA THR A 200 -13.39 30.34 6.72
C THR A 200 -13.77 29.98 8.15
N GLY A 201 -12.96 29.15 8.80
CA GLY A 201 -13.18 28.78 10.20
C GLY A 201 -11.91 28.31 10.91
N LEU A 202 -11.88 28.45 12.23
CA LEU A 202 -10.82 27.88 13.07
C LEU A 202 -11.15 26.42 13.34
N VAL A 203 -10.24 25.49 13.03
CA VAL A 203 -10.48 24.05 13.07
C VAL A 203 -10.45 23.54 14.51
N ALA A 204 -11.54 22.90 14.93
CA ALA A 204 -11.66 22.12 16.16
C ALA A 204 -11.46 20.61 15.92
N GLY A 205 -11.67 20.17 14.69
CA GLY A 205 -11.31 18.83 14.21
C GLY A 205 -11.95 18.52 12.87
N ILE A 206 -11.56 17.41 12.27
CA ILE A 206 -12.02 16.99 10.94
C ILE A 206 -12.57 15.58 11.02
N THR A 207 -13.70 15.33 10.36
CA THR A 207 -14.14 13.97 10.02
C THR A 207 -14.08 13.83 8.51
N ALA A 208 -13.37 12.82 7.99
CA ALA A 208 -13.22 12.61 6.55
C ALA A 208 -13.63 11.20 6.16
N THR A 209 -14.44 11.08 5.11
CA THR A 209 -14.97 9.81 4.59
C THR A 209 -14.45 9.60 3.18
N THR A 210 -13.79 8.47 2.94
CA THR A 210 -13.21 8.13 1.64
C THR A 210 -14.30 7.83 0.61
N THR A 211 -14.03 8.09 -0.66
CA THR A 211 -14.77 7.45 -1.75
C THR A 211 -14.60 5.94 -1.61
N PRO A 212 -15.68 5.14 -1.67
CA PRO A 212 -15.55 3.71 -1.46
C PRO A 212 -14.66 3.02 -2.48
N LEU A 213 -13.81 2.12 -1.98
CA LEU A 213 -12.96 1.26 -2.80
C LEU A 213 -13.70 -0.05 -3.12
N THR A 214 -13.88 -0.33 -4.40
CA THR A 214 -14.65 -1.49 -4.87
C THR A 214 -13.79 -2.51 -5.61
N ALA A 215 -13.98 -3.80 -5.32
CA ALA A 215 -13.28 -4.90 -6.00
C ALA A 215 -14.18 -6.12 -6.18
N SER A 216 -14.06 -6.84 -7.29
CA SER A 216 -14.68 -8.17 -7.41
C SER A 216 -13.73 -9.20 -6.81
N ILE A 217 -14.16 -9.90 -5.75
CA ILE A 217 -13.31 -10.87 -5.05
C ILE A 217 -13.45 -12.25 -5.70
N ASP A 218 -14.62 -12.87 -5.57
CA ASP A 218 -14.99 -14.11 -6.24
C ASP A 218 -16.51 -14.31 -6.23
N SER A 219 -16.97 -15.45 -6.74
CA SER A 219 -18.39 -15.78 -6.83
C SER A 219 -19.09 -15.98 -5.48
N THR A 220 -18.34 -16.18 -4.39
CA THR A 220 -18.88 -16.41 -3.05
C THR A 220 -18.91 -15.09 -2.27
N VAL A 221 -17.77 -14.42 -2.14
CA VAL A 221 -17.63 -13.13 -1.44
C VAL A 221 -18.35 -12.01 -2.18
N GLY A 222 -18.37 -12.06 -3.50
CA GLY A 222 -18.98 -11.06 -4.36
C GLY A 222 -18.12 -9.80 -4.52
N THR A 223 -18.79 -8.67 -4.71
CA THR A 223 -18.13 -7.37 -4.86
C THR A 223 -17.86 -6.76 -3.49
N ALA A 224 -16.59 -6.69 -3.10
CA ALA A 224 -16.15 -5.94 -1.94
C ALA A 224 -16.38 -4.45 -2.17
N HIS A 225 -16.81 -3.76 -1.11
CA HIS A 225 -16.89 -2.31 -1.05
C HIS A 225 -16.40 -1.88 0.33
N SER A 226 -15.29 -1.15 0.37
CA SER A 226 -14.64 -0.68 1.59
C SER A 226 -14.69 0.84 1.67
N GLU A 227 -15.22 1.37 2.77
CA GLU A 227 -15.26 2.79 3.06
C GLU A 227 -14.65 3.05 4.43
N ILE A 228 -13.86 4.12 4.52
CA ILE A 228 -13.17 4.52 5.74
C ILE A 228 -13.68 5.90 6.14
N GLU A 229 -14.12 6.04 7.39
CA GLU A 229 -14.38 7.33 8.03
C GLU A 229 -13.31 7.54 9.11
N ILE A 230 -12.59 8.66 9.07
CA ILE A 230 -11.56 8.99 10.06
C ILE A 230 -11.92 10.26 10.83
N ASP A 231 -11.57 10.27 12.11
CA ASP A 231 -11.59 11.45 12.95
C ASP A 231 -10.18 11.95 13.19
N LEU A 232 -9.96 13.24 12.93
CA LEU A 232 -8.68 13.92 13.01
C LEU A 232 -8.79 15.12 13.96
N GLY A 233 -7.70 15.41 14.67
CA GLY A 233 -7.63 16.60 15.52
C GLY A 233 -7.55 17.92 14.75
N ARG A 234 -7.01 17.90 13.54
CA ARG A 234 -6.88 19.04 12.62
C ARG A 234 -6.65 18.55 11.18
N MET A 235 -6.68 19.44 10.20
CA MET A 235 -6.38 19.10 8.80
C MET A 235 -4.89 18.68 8.67
N PRO A 236 -4.59 17.51 8.08
CA PRO A 236 -3.22 17.09 7.78
C PRO A 236 -2.53 18.02 6.77
N PRO A 237 -1.18 17.96 6.65
CA PRO A 237 -0.47 18.71 5.62
C PRO A 237 -0.85 18.22 4.22
N SER A 238 -0.69 19.08 3.21
CA SER A 238 -1.17 18.82 1.84
C SER A 238 -0.48 17.65 1.13
N ASP A 239 0.70 17.25 1.58
CA ASP A 239 1.43 16.08 1.08
C ASP A 239 1.07 14.78 1.81
N ALA A 240 0.20 14.84 2.82
CA ALA A 240 -0.30 13.66 3.49
C ALA A 240 -1.25 12.86 2.59
N LYS A 241 -1.13 11.52 2.68
CA LYS A 241 -1.90 10.57 1.88
C LYS A 241 -2.28 9.35 2.67
N ILE A 242 -3.41 8.76 2.29
CA ILE A 242 -3.85 7.44 2.72
C ILE A 242 -3.99 6.59 1.46
N SER A 243 -3.20 5.52 1.36
CA SER A 243 -3.30 4.56 0.28
C SER A 243 -3.96 3.29 0.79
N SER A 244 -5.03 2.86 0.14
CA SER A 244 -5.79 1.68 0.52
C SER A 244 -5.72 0.63 -0.58
N THR A 245 -5.57 -0.63 -0.20
CA THR A 245 -5.66 -1.77 -1.13
C THR A 245 -6.57 -2.84 -0.59
N ILE A 246 -7.21 -3.58 -1.49
CA ILE A 246 -7.97 -4.78 -1.15
C ILE A 246 -7.17 -5.98 -1.66
N THR A 247 -6.90 -6.95 -0.78
CA THR A 247 -6.36 -8.27 -1.13
C THR A 247 -7.37 -9.35 -0.73
N LYS A 248 -7.33 -10.49 -1.41
CA LYS A 248 -8.22 -11.61 -1.06
C LYS A 248 -7.80 -12.25 0.26
N GLU A 249 -6.51 -12.55 0.37
CA GLU A 249 -5.95 -13.21 1.55
C GLU A 249 -5.10 -12.23 2.38
N PRO A 250 -5.03 -12.41 3.71
CA PRO A 250 -4.04 -11.74 4.56
C PRO A 250 -2.65 -12.30 4.30
N ASP A 251 -1.61 -11.49 4.53
CA ASP A 251 -0.24 -12.00 4.57
C ASP A 251 -0.08 -13.04 5.70
N ALA A 252 0.93 -13.90 5.60
CA ALA A 252 1.13 -15.01 6.53
C ALA A 252 1.22 -14.59 8.00
N ASN A 253 1.83 -13.43 8.27
CA ASN A 253 1.94 -12.90 9.63
C ASN A 253 0.58 -12.42 10.14
N ALA A 254 -0.17 -11.71 9.28
CA ALA A 254 -1.54 -11.32 9.58
C ALA A 254 -2.46 -12.53 9.80
N GLN A 255 -2.38 -13.54 8.94
CA GLN A 255 -3.15 -14.78 9.06
C GLN A 255 -2.90 -15.47 10.40
N SER A 256 -1.62 -15.65 10.76
CA SER A 256 -1.23 -16.25 12.04
C SER A 256 -1.75 -15.45 13.24
N GLY A 257 -1.66 -14.11 13.18
CA GLY A 257 -2.20 -13.23 14.21
C GLY A 257 -3.72 -13.33 14.36
N PHE A 258 -4.44 -13.35 13.25
CA PHE A 258 -5.90 -13.51 13.27
C PHE A 258 -6.33 -14.87 13.81
N ILE A 259 -5.64 -15.95 13.45
CA ILE A 259 -5.88 -17.29 14.00
C ILE A 259 -5.71 -17.27 15.52
N LEU A 260 -4.61 -16.70 16.02
CA LEU A 260 -4.35 -16.60 17.45
C LEU A 260 -5.42 -15.78 18.17
N THR A 261 -5.82 -14.63 17.60
CA THR A 261 -6.88 -13.77 18.15
C THR A 261 -8.22 -14.51 18.24
N ALA A 262 -8.59 -15.27 17.20
CA ALA A 262 -9.79 -16.10 17.21
C ALA A 262 -9.74 -17.18 18.31
N GLN A 263 -8.59 -17.87 18.43
CA GLN A 263 -8.38 -18.94 19.40
C GLN A 263 -8.43 -18.47 20.85
N GLN A 264 -7.94 -17.25 21.14
CA GLN A 264 -8.06 -16.64 22.47
C GLN A 264 -9.52 -16.48 22.92
N SER A 265 -10.44 -16.35 21.96
CA SER A 265 -11.90 -16.31 22.21
C SER A 265 -12.57 -17.69 22.11
N GLY A 266 -11.79 -18.77 22.01
CA GLY A 266 -12.26 -20.15 21.85
C GLY A 266 -12.85 -20.44 20.46
N LYS A 267 -12.62 -19.59 19.47
CA LYS A 267 -13.14 -19.70 18.10
C LYS A 267 -12.01 -20.06 17.12
N GLY A 268 -12.37 -20.53 15.94
CA GLY A 268 -11.48 -20.67 14.80
C GLY A 268 -11.91 -19.75 13.66
N ILE A 269 -11.06 -19.58 12.66
CA ILE A 269 -11.43 -18.91 11.41
C ILE A 269 -12.07 -19.93 10.48
N LEU A 270 -13.23 -19.60 9.91
CA LEU A 270 -13.86 -20.38 8.85
C LEU A 270 -13.35 -19.94 7.49
N ASP A 271 -13.31 -18.63 7.27
CA ASP A 271 -12.92 -18.00 6.02
C ASP A 271 -12.58 -16.52 6.25
N VAL A 272 -11.77 -15.95 5.35
CA VAL A 272 -11.50 -14.51 5.26
C VAL A 272 -12.11 -14.01 3.96
N ALA A 273 -13.05 -13.07 4.03
CA ALA A 273 -13.69 -12.54 2.84
C ALA A 273 -12.70 -11.75 1.99
N TYR A 274 -12.02 -10.79 2.61
CA TYR A 274 -10.96 -9.97 2.03
C TYR A 274 -10.30 -9.12 3.11
N VAL A 275 -9.16 -8.53 2.77
CA VAL A 275 -8.38 -7.65 3.63
C VAL A 275 -8.26 -6.26 3.01
N LEU A 276 -8.58 -5.24 3.79
CA LEU A 276 -8.32 -3.84 3.49
C LEU A 276 -7.00 -3.44 4.15
N ASN A 277 -5.97 -3.19 3.35
CA ASN A 277 -4.67 -2.73 3.82
C ASN A 277 -4.57 -1.22 3.64
N ILE A 278 -4.04 -0.53 4.65
CA ILE A 278 -3.96 0.94 4.64
C ILE A 278 -2.54 1.39 4.95
N GLN A 279 -1.95 2.11 4.01
CA GLN A 279 -0.68 2.80 4.16
C GLN A 279 -0.93 4.30 4.38
N LYS A 280 -0.07 4.90 5.20
CA LYS A 280 -0.15 6.30 5.61
C LYS A 280 1.16 6.99 5.21
N THR A 281 1.06 8.12 4.53
CA THR A 281 2.22 8.95 4.14
C THR A 281 2.05 10.32 4.75
N ASN A 282 3.06 10.81 5.48
CA ASN A 282 3.05 12.12 6.17
C ASN A 282 1.84 12.36 7.09
N VAL A 283 1.26 11.27 7.60
CA VAL A 283 0.20 11.24 8.62
C VAL A 283 0.33 9.94 9.43
N ALA A 284 -0.08 9.96 10.69
CA ALA A 284 0.00 8.81 11.59
C ALA A 284 -1.19 8.75 12.55
N ASN A 285 -1.34 7.60 13.23
CA ASN A 285 -2.34 7.44 14.29
C ASN A 285 -1.94 8.22 15.54
N ALA A 286 -2.91 8.64 16.35
CA ALA A 286 -2.66 9.38 17.57
C ALA A 286 -1.81 8.60 18.59
N GLY A 287 -1.94 7.26 18.62
CA GLY A 287 -1.08 6.38 19.41
C GLY A 287 0.41 6.46 19.02
N ASP A 288 0.68 6.84 17.78
CA ASP A 288 2.03 7.00 17.21
C ASP A 288 2.46 8.48 17.18
N GLY A 289 1.76 9.37 17.91
CA GLY A 289 2.01 10.82 17.92
C GLY A 289 1.42 11.60 16.74
N GLY A 290 0.58 10.95 15.92
CA GLY A 290 -0.06 11.54 14.74
C GLY A 290 -1.42 12.20 14.98
N LEU A 291 -2.15 12.45 13.89
CA LEU A 291 -3.40 13.22 13.88
C LEU A 291 -4.67 12.36 13.89
N ILE A 292 -4.60 11.09 13.50
CA ILE A 292 -5.78 10.20 13.36
C ILE A 292 -6.18 9.68 14.74
N GLN A 293 -7.27 10.19 15.29
CA GLN A 293 -7.76 9.88 16.63
C GLN A 293 -8.53 8.56 16.66
N SER A 294 -9.31 8.29 15.62
CA SER A 294 -10.07 7.05 15.44
C SER A 294 -10.46 6.84 13.98
N ALA A 295 -10.85 5.63 13.64
CA ALA A 295 -11.44 5.31 12.35
C ALA A 295 -12.68 4.42 12.52
N LYS A 296 -13.66 4.57 11.63
CA LYS A 296 -14.73 3.59 11.40
C LYS A 296 -14.52 2.95 10.04
N ILE A 297 -14.58 1.63 10.02
CA ILE A 297 -14.32 0.83 8.83
C ILE A 297 -15.64 0.17 8.42
N ARG A 298 -16.09 0.43 7.20
CA ARG A 298 -17.25 -0.22 6.60
C ARG A 298 -16.79 -1.17 5.51
N MET A 299 -17.16 -2.44 5.63
CA MET A 299 -16.80 -3.52 4.71
C MET A 299 -18.08 -4.21 4.27
N VAL A 300 -18.27 -4.32 2.95
CA VAL A 300 -19.45 -4.93 2.33
C VAL A 300 -19.12 -6.31 1.79
N VAL A 301 -20.06 -7.26 1.94
CA VAL A 301 -19.93 -8.64 1.46
C VAL A 301 -21.29 -9.21 1.07
N SER A 302 -21.30 -10.16 0.13
CA SER A 302 -22.52 -10.78 -0.36
C SER A 302 -23.29 -11.55 0.75
N PRO A 303 -24.63 -11.65 0.64
CA PRO A 303 -25.42 -12.49 1.55
C PRO A 303 -25.08 -13.98 1.48
N ALA A 304 -24.57 -14.44 0.33
CA ALA A 304 -24.19 -15.84 0.13
C ALA A 304 -23.01 -16.23 1.01
N TRP A 305 -21.97 -15.39 1.06
CA TRP A 305 -20.83 -15.60 1.93
C TRP A 305 -21.22 -15.57 3.42
N VAL A 306 -22.02 -14.59 3.84
CA VAL A 306 -22.50 -14.49 5.23
C VAL A 306 -23.30 -15.74 5.63
N THR A 307 -24.11 -16.27 4.72
CA THR A 307 -24.87 -17.51 4.95
C THR A 307 -23.93 -18.72 5.06
N ALA A 308 -22.90 -18.81 4.22
CA ALA A 308 -21.88 -19.84 4.30
C ALA A 308 -21.10 -19.80 5.63
N MET A 309 -20.87 -18.60 6.17
CA MET A 309 -20.26 -18.42 7.49
C MET A 309 -21.20 -18.82 8.63
N GLY A 310 -22.50 -19.01 8.37
CA GLY A 310 -23.51 -19.39 9.36
C GLY A 310 -24.22 -18.20 10.01
N GLY A 311 -24.27 -17.05 9.33
CA GLY A 311 -25.04 -15.87 9.73
C GLY A 311 -24.20 -14.67 10.17
N VAL A 312 -24.86 -13.52 10.31
CA VAL A 312 -24.23 -12.22 10.61
C VAL A 312 -23.46 -12.21 11.95
N ASP A 313 -23.92 -12.98 12.94
CA ASP A 313 -23.29 -13.05 14.29
C ASP A 313 -21.91 -13.72 14.28
N ARG A 314 -21.53 -14.36 13.16
CA ARG A 314 -20.25 -15.03 12.98
C ARG A 314 -19.25 -14.17 12.23
N VAL A 315 -19.66 -13.02 11.71
CA VAL A 315 -18.82 -12.13 10.91
C VAL A 315 -18.26 -11.04 11.81
N VAL A 316 -16.94 -10.87 11.78
CA VAL A 316 -16.23 -9.84 12.53
C VAL A 316 -15.20 -9.15 11.64
N ILE A 317 -14.87 -7.92 11.97
CA ILE A 317 -13.72 -7.21 11.44
C ILE A 317 -12.60 -7.34 12.47
N MET A 318 -11.46 -7.89 12.05
CA MET A 318 -10.24 -7.90 12.86
C MET A 318 -9.27 -6.87 12.35
N ARG A 319 -8.60 -6.19 13.27
CA ARG A 319 -7.51 -5.25 12.99
C ARG A 319 -6.19 -5.95 13.24
N ARG A 320 -5.23 -5.76 12.33
CA ARG A 320 -3.81 -5.91 12.59
C ARG A 320 -3.22 -4.52 12.67
N ALA A 321 -2.52 -4.21 13.75
CA ALA A 321 -1.82 -2.95 13.96
C ALA A 321 -0.46 -2.92 13.24
N ASP A 322 0.13 -1.73 13.12
CA ASP A 322 1.42 -1.54 12.45
C ASP A 322 2.58 -2.22 13.23
N ASP A 323 2.43 -2.44 14.54
CA ASP A 323 3.35 -3.24 15.38
C ASP A 323 3.17 -4.77 15.23
N GLY A 324 2.23 -5.19 14.38
CA GLY A 324 1.88 -6.59 14.13
C GLY A 324 0.84 -7.18 15.09
N SER A 325 0.46 -6.48 16.16
CA SER A 325 -0.57 -6.95 17.09
C SER A 325 -1.94 -7.08 16.41
N THR A 326 -2.73 -8.09 16.80
CA THR A 326 -4.05 -8.34 16.22
C THR A 326 -5.14 -8.26 17.28
N THR A 327 -6.29 -7.70 16.91
CA THR A 327 -7.43 -7.47 17.80
C THR A 327 -8.73 -7.63 17.04
N SER A 328 -9.72 -8.30 17.64
CA SER A 328 -11.09 -8.29 17.12
C SER A 328 -11.76 -6.98 17.49
N LEU A 329 -12.34 -6.29 16.50
CA LEU A 329 -13.05 -5.05 16.72
C LEU A 329 -14.53 -5.32 17.04
N THR A 330 -15.18 -4.34 17.67
CA THR A 330 -16.65 -4.37 17.83
C THR A 330 -17.31 -4.15 16.48
N THR A 331 -17.76 -5.25 15.86
CA THR A 331 -18.40 -5.26 14.53
C THR A 331 -19.91 -5.32 14.64
N THR A 332 -20.60 -4.49 13.86
CA THR A 332 -22.06 -4.46 13.77
C THR A 332 -22.49 -4.47 12.31
N MET A 333 -23.49 -5.28 11.95
CA MET A 333 -24.14 -5.18 10.64
C MET A 333 -25.12 -4.00 10.67
N ILE A 334 -24.88 -2.99 9.84
CA ILE A 334 -25.62 -1.73 9.85
C ILE A 334 -26.73 -1.65 8.79
N GLY A 335 -26.75 -2.59 7.84
CA GLY A 335 -27.78 -2.67 6.82
C GLY A 335 -27.30 -3.38 5.56
N THR A 336 -27.97 -3.10 4.45
CA THR A 336 -27.61 -3.58 3.12
C THR A 336 -27.40 -2.42 2.16
N ASN A 337 -26.50 -2.59 1.18
CA ASN A 337 -26.38 -1.64 0.07
C ASN A 337 -27.59 -1.75 -0.89
N ASN A 338 -27.59 -0.95 -1.96
CA ASN A 338 -28.67 -0.93 -2.96
C ASN A 338 -28.79 -2.25 -3.77
N VAL A 339 -27.78 -3.12 -3.71
CA VAL A 339 -27.74 -4.43 -4.39
C VAL A 339 -28.19 -5.55 -3.45
N GLY A 340 -28.29 -5.29 -2.14
CA GLY A 340 -28.67 -6.25 -1.11
C GLY A 340 -27.50 -6.89 -0.37
N ASP A 341 -26.26 -6.43 -0.60
CA ASP A 341 -25.08 -6.91 0.12
C ASP A 341 -25.00 -6.34 1.53
N PHE A 342 -24.54 -7.13 2.49
CA PHE A 342 -24.46 -6.73 3.90
C PHE A 342 -23.31 -5.77 4.14
N ILE A 343 -23.58 -4.71 4.91
CA ILE A 343 -22.58 -3.72 5.33
C ILE A 343 -22.23 -3.97 6.80
N PHE A 344 -20.99 -4.33 7.06
CA PHE A 344 -20.43 -4.46 8.41
C PHE A 344 -19.61 -3.22 8.75
N GLU A 345 -19.87 -2.63 9.91
CA GLU A 345 -19.13 -1.49 10.44
C GLU A 345 -18.36 -1.91 11.70
N ALA A 346 -17.12 -1.44 11.84
CA ALA A 346 -16.34 -1.59 13.05
C ALA A 346 -15.64 -0.28 13.44
N ASN A 347 -15.64 -0.01 14.74
CA ASN A 347 -14.89 1.12 15.32
C ASN A 347 -13.46 0.69 15.64
N SER A 348 -12.48 1.42 15.10
CA SER A 348 -11.05 1.27 15.34
C SER A 348 -10.53 2.47 16.14
N PRO A 349 -10.49 2.38 17.49
CA PRO A 349 -9.94 3.46 18.32
C PRO A 349 -8.42 3.64 18.14
N GLY A 350 -7.73 2.63 17.62
CA GLY A 350 -6.31 2.70 17.27
C GLY A 350 -6.03 3.33 15.90
N GLY A 351 -7.03 3.96 15.27
CA GLY A 351 -6.88 4.58 13.95
C GLY A 351 -6.78 3.57 12.80
N LEU A 352 -6.04 3.93 11.75
CA LEU A 352 -5.90 3.16 10.52
C LEU A 352 -4.75 2.16 10.57
N SER A 353 -4.98 0.97 10.03
CA SER A 353 -3.98 -0.08 9.79
C SER A 353 -4.58 -1.11 8.82
N SER A 354 -4.27 -2.40 8.94
CA SER A 354 -4.92 -3.45 8.12
C SER A 354 -6.15 -4.03 8.81
N PHE A 355 -7.20 -4.28 8.03
CA PHE A 355 -8.49 -4.80 8.51
C PHE A 355 -8.95 -5.98 7.67
N ALA A 356 -9.29 -7.09 8.31
CA ALA A 356 -9.80 -8.29 7.64
C ALA A 356 -11.24 -8.55 8.04
N LEU A 357 -12.10 -8.83 7.06
CA LEU A 357 -13.48 -9.28 7.30
C LEU A 357 -13.49 -10.81 7.38
N ILE A 358 -13.80 -11.35 8.56
CA ILE A 358 -13.55 -12.74 8.91
C ILE A 358 -14.83 -13.42 9.40
N GLY A 359 -15.08 -14.63 8.91
CA GLY A 359 -16.09 -15.54 9.44
C GLY A 359 -15.50 -16.44 10.52
N LEU A 360 -16.11 -16.48 11.70
CA LEU A 360 -15.62 -17.24 12.85
C LEU A 360 -16.45 -18.48 13.16
N SER A 361 -15.77 -19.50 13.67
CA SER A 361 -16.40 -20.70 14.20
C SER A 361 -17.14 -20.42 15.52
N VAL A 362 -17.99 -21.34 15.96
CA VAL A 362 -18.61 -21.27 17.29
C VAL A 362 -17.68 -21.90 18.34
N PRO A 363 -17.64 -21.39 19.59
CA PRO A 363 -16.81 -21.97 20.63
C PRO A 363 -17.12 -23.44 20.88
N GLY A 364 -16.10 -24.29 20.88
CA GLY A 364 -16.25 -25.74 21.09
C GLY A 364 -16.75 -26.53 19.87
N GLY A 365 -16.99 -25.88 18.72
CA GLY A 365 -17.26 -26.53 17.45
C GLY A 365 -15.97 -26.98 16.79
N GLY A 366 -15.44 -28.13 17.19
CA GLY A 366 -14.47 -28.87 16.37
C GLY A 366 -15.13 -29.22 15.03
N GLY A 367 -14.79 -28.45 14.00
CA GLY A 367 -15.29 -28.61 12.63
C GLY A 367 -14.70 -29.85 11.98
N ASN A 368 -15.27 -31.00 12.31
CA ASN A 368 -15.12 -32.25 11.60
C ASN A 368 -15.79 -32.10 10.22
N SER A 369 -15.02 -31.80 9.18
CA SER A 369 -15.47 -31.93 7.79
C SER A 369 -15.51 -33.41 7.40
N GLY A 370 -16.71 -33.99 7.46
CA GLY A 370 -17.06 -35.20 6.73
C GLY A 370 -18.20 -34.86 5.76
N GLY A 371 -18.34 -35.47 4.59
CA GLY A 371 -17.59 -36.57 4.02
C GLY A 371 -18.41 -37.18 2.88
N GLY A 372 -17.70 -37.60 1.83
CA GLY A 372 -18.10 -38.62 0.88
C GLY A 372 -16.84 -39.00 0.09
N GLY A 373 -16.37 -40.23 -0.01
CA GLY A 373 -16.76 -41.54 0.49
C GLY A 373 -15.80 -42.50 -0.21
N GLY A 374 -15.00 -43.27 0.52
CA GLY A 374 -13.95 -44.11 -0.08
C GLY A 374 -13.21 -44.98 0.93
N SER A 375 -13.83 -46.11 1.29
CA SER A 375 -13.34 -47.35 1.90
C SER A 375 -11.95 -47.43 2.58
N SER A 376 -12.03 -47.62 3.90
CA SER A 376 -11.36 -48.65 4.72
C SER A 376 -9.87 -48.95 4.52
N SER A 377 -9.05 -48.61 5.52
CA SER A 377 -8.46 -49.59 6.45
C SER A 377 -7.55 -48.89 7.48
N THR A 378 -7.99 -48.87 8.74
CA THR A 378 -7.12 -48.80 9.93
C THR A 378 -6.65 -50.22 10.27
N PRO A 379 -5.46 -50.45 10.87
CA PRO A 379 -5.16 -49.82 12.15
C PRO A 379 -3.69 -49.48 12.48
N SER A 380 -3.58 -48.47 13.35
CA SER A 380 -2.71 -48.43 14.54
C SER A 380 -1.21 -48.65 14.34
N SER A 381 -0.42 -47.61 14.63
CA SER A 381 0.88 -47.77 15.30
C SER A 381 1.27 -46.44 15.98
N GLY A 382 1.23 -46.42 17.31
CA GLY A 382 1.87 -45.40 18.13
C GLY A 382 3.38 -45.63 18.17
N PHE A 383 4.15 -44.55 18.12
CA PHE A 383 5.60 -44.60 18.30
C PHE A 383 5.95 -44.25 19.75
N VAL A 384 6.40 -45.26 20.48
CA VAL A 384 7.18 -45.15 21.72
C VAL A 384 8.65 -45.29 21.32
N TYR A 385 9.49 -44.36 21.75
CA TYR A 385 10.95 -44.46 21.56
C TYR A 385 11.55 -45.34 22.67
N GLU A 386 12.20 -46.44 22.30
CA GLU A 386 13.14 -47.16 23.16
C GLU A 386 14.30 -47.66 22.29
N THR A 387 15.53 -47.39 22.76
CA THR A 387 16.83 -47.59 22.11
C THR A 387 17.32 -49.04 22.19
N GLN A 388 18.18 -49.51 21.25
CA GLN A 388 19.27 -50.52 21.41
C GLN A 388 19.90 -50.86 19.99
N PRO A 389 21.02 -51.61 19.82
CA PRO A 389 22.37 -51.12 19.50
C PRO A 389 22.94 -51.67 18.14
N VAL A 390 24.25 -51.48 17.91
CA VAL A 390 24.97 -51.51 16.63
C VAL A 390 25.51 -52.89 16.16
N THR A 391 25.52 -53.12 14.81
CA THR A 391 26.36 -54.01 13.94
C THR A 391 26.17 -55.55 13.91
N PRO A 392 26.59 -56.30 12.84
CA PRO A 392 27.42 -55.95 11.65
C PRO A 392 26.92 -56.41 10.24
N ILE A 393 27.61 -55.91 9.21
CA ILE A 393 27.51 -56.22 7.76
C ILE A 393 28.16 -57.58 7.42
N PRO A 394 27.69 -58.33 6.40
CA PRO A 394 28.63 -58.72 5.34
C PRO A 394 28.07 -58.80 3.89
N THR A 395 28.92 -58.29 2.98
CA THR A 395 29.32 -58.78 1.63
C THR A 395 28.41 -58.62 0.40
N GLU A 396 28.89 -57.76 -0.51
CA GLU A 396 28.57 -57.66 -1.95
C GLU A 396 29.04 -58.89 -2.78
N PRO A 397 28.74 -58.99 -4.11
CA PRO A 397 29.55 -58.26 -5.10
C PRO A 397 28.78 -57.64 -6.31
N VAL A 398 29.18 -56.40 -6.65
CA VAL A 398 29.71 -55.93 -7.96
C VAL A 398 29.07 -56.44 -9.27
N SER A 399 28.55 -55.53 -10.11
CA SER A 399 29.15 -55.27 -11.44
C SER A 399 28.56 -54.05 -12.17
N SER A 400 29.48 -53.15 -12.51
CA SER A 400 29.46 -51.98 -13.38
C SER A 400 29.17 -52.27 -14.86
N GLN A 401 28.56 -51.32 -15.60
CA GLN A 401 29.15 -50.63 -16.78
C GLN A 401 28.11 -49.83 -17.60
N ALA A 402 28.39 -48.54 -17.80
CA ALA A 402 28.13 -47.81 -19.08
C ALA A 402 29.37 -48.04 -20.01
N PRO A 403 29.50 -47.56 -21.28
CA PRO A 403 28.82 -46.41 -21.94
C PRO A 403 28.65 -46.47 -23.51
N VAL A 404 28.21 -45.34 -24.10
CA VAL A 404 28.40 -44.78 -25.49
C VAL A 404 27.78 -45.49 -26.74
N ALA A 405 27.00 -44.76 -27.55
CA ALA A 405 27.38 -44.29 -28.90
C ALA A 405 26.19 -43.89 -29.82
N GLU A 406 26.54 -42.94 -30.69
CA GLU A 406 25.83 -42.11 -31.67
C GLU A 406 25.71 -42.78 -33.06
N GLN A 407 24.67 -42.47 -33.87
CA GLN A 407 24.74 -42.16 -35.32
C GLN A 407 23.38 -42.00 -36.06
N THR A 408 23.33 -40.86 -36.77
CA THR A 408 22.64 -40.32 -37.97
C THR A 408 21.91 -41.15 -39.06
N SER A 409 21.00 -40.41 -39.77
CA SER A 409 20.60 -40.42 -41.22
C SER A 409 19.12 -40.81 -41.52
N GLU A 410 18.23 -39.89 -41.95
CA GLU A 410 17.81 -39.49 -43.34
C GLU A 410 17.12 -40.64 -44.15
N GLU A 411 16.02 -40.55 -44.93
CA GLU A 411 15.39 -39.51 -45.78
C GLU A 411 13.98 -40.00 -46.26
N VAL A 412 13.17 -39.09 -46.85
CA VAL A 412 12.27 -39.24 -48.04
C VAL A 412 10.77 -38.91 -47.87
N SER A 413 10.38 -37.83 -48.57
CA SER A 413 9.03 -37.42 -49.00
C SER A 413 8.83 -37.77 -50.49
N PRO A 414 7.59 -37.95 -51.01
CA PRO A 414 7.03 -36.98 -51.98
C PRO A 414 5.47 -36.89 -51.87
N GLY A 415 4.68 -35.98 -52.45
CA GLY A 415 4.78 -34.95 -53.49
C GLY A 415 3.34 -34.55 -53.91
N LEU A 416 3.16 -33.33 -54.41
CA LEU A 416 1.90 -32.62 -54.78
C LEU A 416 1.27 -33.12 -56.11
N PRO A 417 0.04 -32.66 -56.51
CA PRO A 417 0.02 -31.69 -57.62
C PRO A 417 -1.07 -30.59 -57.61
N GLU A 418 -0.65 -29.46 -58.21
CA GLU A 418 -1.25 -28.32 -58.97
C GLU A 418 -2.73 -27.85 -58.93
N GLN A 419 -2.87 -26.56 -58.53
CA GLN A 419 -3.34 -25.36 -59.27
C GLN A 419 -4.70 -25.32 -60.04
N THR A 420 -5.58 -24.38 -59.68
CA THR A 420 -6.38 -23.55 -60.63
C THR A 420 -6.84 -22.21 -60.01
N ALA A 421 -6.57 -21.12 -60.76
CA ALA A 421 -7.14 -19.76 -60.88
C ALA A 421 -8.02 -19.06 -59.80
N SER A 422 -7.73 -17.76 -59.65
CA SER A 422 -8.44 -16.67 -58.95
C SER A 422 -9.69 -16.16 -59.72
N PRO A 423 -10.63 -15.45 -59.06
CA PRO A 423 -10.80 -14.04 -59.43
C PRO A 423 -11.13 -13.05 -58.28
N THR A 424 -10.47 -11.90 -58.37
CA THR A 424 -11.00 -10.51 -58.29
C THR A 424 -11.86 -10.06 -57.11
N GLN A 425 -11.21 -9.26 -56.26
CA GLN A 425 -11.73 -8.34 -55.25
C GLN A 425 -12.45 -7.11 -55.86
N PRO A 426 -13.61 -6.69 -55.33
CA PRO A 426 -14.10 -5.31 -55.45
C PRO A 426 -13.55 -4.43 -54.31
N ALA A 427 -13.02 -3.28 -54.67
CA ALA A 427 -12.56 -2.24 -53.76
C ALA A 427 -13.67 -1.23 -53.45
N GLU A 428 -13.79 -0.80 -52.20
CA GLU A 428 -14.46 0.44 -51.78
C GLU A 428 -14.05 0.82 -50.33
N PRO A 429 -14.15 2.08 -49.88
CA PRO A 429 -13.33 3.21 -50.30
C PRO A 429 -12.55 3.84 -49.11
N THR A 430 -11.52 4.62 -49.45
CA THR A 430 -10.73 5.46 -48.54
C THR A 430 -11.57 6.59 -47.90
N PRO A 431 -11.31 6.96 -46.62
CA PRO A 431 -11.87 8.17 -46.06
C PRO A 431 -11.15 9.40 -46.65
N LYS A 432 -11.93 10.27 -47.30
CA LYS A 432 -11.47 11.55 -47.85
C LYS A 432 -11.26 12.55 -46.71
N THR A 433 -10.02 12.97 -46.54
CA THR A 433 -9.60 14.19 -45.84
C THR A 433 -10.22 15.41 -46.54
N ASN A 434 -11.17 16.07 -45.87
CA ASN A 434 -11.66 17.40 -46.27
C ASN A 434 -11.59 18.34 -45.05
N LEU A 435 -10.48 19.07 -44.95
CA LEU A 435 -10.34 20.28 -44.14
C LEU A 435 -11.00 21.45 -44.88
N PRO A 436 -11.95 22.19 -44.27
CA PRO A 436 -12.33 23.49 -44.79
C PRO A 436 -11.32 24.56 -44.35
N VAL A 437 -10.55 25.07 -45.32
CA VAL A 437 -9.72 26.28 -45.19
C VAL A 437 -10.65 27.49 -45.12
N SER A 438 -10.60 28.24 -44.01
CA SER A 438 -11.18 29.60 -43.92
C SER A 438 -10.08 30.65 -44.07
N PRO A 439 -10.30 31.73 -44.84
CA PRO A 439 -9.28 32.72 -45.14
C PRO A 439 -9.13 33.77 -44.03
N LEU A 440 -7.86 34.06 -43.70
CA LEU A 440 -7.41 35.24 -42.97
C LEU A 440 -7.77 36.52 -43.76
N ILE A 441 -8.43 37.49 -43.12
CA ILE A 441 -8.40 38.91 -43.52
C ILE A 441 -7.49 39.65 -42.53
N PRO A 442 -6.54 40.47 -43.01
CA PRO A 442 -5.70 41.30 -42.16
C PRO A 442 -6.40 42.64 -41.87
N ILE A 443 -6.53 43.02 -40.59
CA ILE A 443 -6.79 44.42 -40.22
C ILE A 443 -5.54 45.01 -39.57
N MET A 444 -4.87 45.79 -40.42
CA MET A 444 -4.06 46.96 -40.18
C MET A 444 -4.02 47.56 -38.76
N ALA A 445 -2.79 47.83 -38.36
CA ALA A 445 -2.34 48.83 -37.40
C ALA A 445 -3.17 50.13 -37.34
N LEU A 446 -3.43 50.62 -36.12
CA LEU A 446 -3.40 52.06 -35.80
C LEU A 446 -3.31 52.28 -34.27
N GLY A 447 -2.27 53.00 -33.84
CA GLY A 447 -2.36 53.90 -32.67
C GLY A 447 -1.76 53.45 -31.33
N LEU A 448 -0.43 53.32 -31.25
CA LEU A 448 0.31 53.57 -29.99
C LEU A 448 0.65 55.08 -29.90
N LEU A 449 0.71 55.58 -28.66
CA LEU A 449 1.05 56.94 -28.21
C LEU A 449 -0.04 58.02 -28.37
N TYR A 450 -0.58 58.50 -27.25
CA TYR A 450 -0.16 59.76 -26.62
C TYR A 450 -1.06 60.10 -25.43
N LEU A 451 -0.64 59.86 -24.18
CA LEU A 451 -1.08 60.61 -22.98
C LEU A 451 -0.51 59.98 -21.69
N VAL A 452 0.70 60.40 -21.27
CA VAL A 452 1.00 60.79 -19.88
C VAL A 452 2.24 61.70 -19.92
N ARG A 453 2.03 63.02 -19.83
CA ARG A 453 3.03 63.96 -19.32
C ARG A 453 2.35 65.18 -18.70
N ARG A 454 2.25 65.17 -17.36
CA ARG A 454 2.07 66.27 -16.38
C ARG A 454 1.49 65.57 -15.13
N ARG A 455 2.18 65.43 -14.00
CA ARG A 455 3.32 66.13 -13.41
C ARG A 455 4.23 65.13 -12.71
#